data_AF-A0A1H1UYC8-F1
#
_entry.id   AF-A0A1H1UYC8-F1
#
_cell.length_a   1.000
_cell.length_b   1.000
_cell.length_c   1.000
_cell.angle_alpha   90.00
_cell.angle_beta   90.00
_cell.angle_gamma   90.00
#
_symmetry.space_group_name_H-M   'P 1'
#
loop_
_entity.id
_entity.type
_entity.pdbx_description
1 polymer ?
#
loop_
_entity_poly.entity_id
_entity_poly.type
_entity_poly.pdbx_seq_one_letter_code
_entity_poly.pdbx_strand_id
1 'polypeptide(L)'
;MADGHETVGTLLGTPVDRTSPVRVHTYAAPGELDYEVVYAAVDLAEADARALLEHAGLTGPEAVSFARVMLPGGWNIDPGSPPAWWPEPTVLRDQAARSLPPNGWLLCGYQDGTLYVLATRTPAG
;
A
#
# COMPACT_ATOMS: atom_id res chain seq x y z
N MET A 1 8.25 14.00 -11.89
CA MET A 1 8.00 13.21 -10.66
C MET A 1 6.50 13.07 -10.58
N ALA A 2 5.97 11.84 -10.51
CA ALA A 2 4.53 11.66 -10.34
C ALA A 2 4.11 12.29 -9.01
N ASP A 3 2.94 12.94 -8.99
CA ASP A 3 2.35 13.45 -7.74
C ASP A 3 2.11 12.25 -6.80
N GLY A 4 2.46 12.38 -5.52
CA GLY A 4 2.24 11.33 -4.53
C GLY A 4 0.76 10.92 -4.47
N HIS A 5 -0.14 11.88 -4.61
CA HIS A 5 -1.58 11.65 -4.66
C HIS A 5 -2.00 10.83 -5.89
N GLU A 6 -1.42 11.13 -7.04
CA GLU A 6 -1.67 10.38 -8.27
C GLU A 6 -1.17 8.94 -8.12
N THR A 7 0.04 8.76 -7.59
CA THR A 7 0.62 7.43 -7.35
C THR A 7 -0.26 6.58 -6.44
N VAL A 8 -0.64 7.12 -5.27
CA VAL A 8 -1.51 6.39 -4.33
C VAL A 8 -2.90 6.17 -4.92
N GLY A 9 -3.45 7.17 -5.61
CA GLY A 9 -4.75 7.07 -6.25
C GLY A 9 -4.81 6.00 -7.33
N THR A 10 -3.74 5.86 -8.13
CA THR A 10 -3.62 4.77 -9.11
C THR A 10 -3.53 3.40 -8.43
N LEU A 11 -2.73 3.26 -7.36
CA LEU A 11 -2.60 1.99 -6.64
C LEU A 11 -3.94 1.53 -6.03
N LEU A 12 -4.65 2.47 -5.39
CA LEU A 12 -5.96 2.20 -4.79
C LEU A 12 -7.07 2.07 -5.85
N GLY A 13 -6.87 2.63 -7.04
CA GLY A 13 -7.91 2.73 -8.08
C GLY A 13 -9.01 3.74 -7.73
N THR A 14 -8.72 4.67 -6.82
CA THR A 14 -9.64 5.71 -6.35
C THR A 14 -8.86 6.98 -6.02
N PRO A 15 -9.35 8.19 -6.34
CA PRO A 15 -8.65 9.44 -6.03
C PRO A 15 -8.39 9.64 -4.54
N VAL A 16 -7.21 10.17 -4.20
CA VAL A 16 -6.87 10.64 -2.85
C VAL A 16 -7.07 12.15 -2.77
N ASP A 17 -7.60 12.64 -1.64
CA ASP A 17 -7.75 14.08 -1.40
C ASP A 17 -6.39 14.78 -1.46
N ARG A 18 -6.29 15.82 -2.29
CA ARG A 18 -5.08 16.62 -2.51
C ARG A 18 -4.67 17.48 -1.31
N THR A 19 -5.52 17.60 -0.30
CA THR A 19 -5.19 18.34 0.93
C THR A 19 -4.50 17.47 1.98
N SER A 20 -4.56 16.14 1.82
CA SER A 20 -3.94 15.19 2.76
C SER A 20 -2.43 15.12 2.53
N PRO A 21 -1.58 15.21 3.58
CA PRO A 21 -0.15 14.97 3.42
C PRO A 21 0.14 13.56 2.88
N VAL A 22 0.92 13.48 1.79
CA VAL A 22 1.33 12.21 1.17
C VAL A 22 2.85 12.09 1.15
N ARG A 23 3.35 10.93 1.57
CA ARG A 23 4.74 10.51 1.47
C ARG A 23 4.81 9.26 0.60
N VAL A 24 5.74 9.23 -0.35
CA VAL A 24 5.96 8.07 -1.24
C VAL A 24 7.46 7.76 -1.31
N HIS A 25 7.80 6.47 -1.28
CA HIS A 25 9.13 5.97 -1.55
C HIS A 25 9.02 4.76 -2.48
N THR A 26 9.75 4.79 -3.59
CA THR A 26 9.81 3.67 -4.55
C THR A 26 11.21 3.06 -4.51
N TYR A 27 11.26 1.76 -4.24
CA TYR A 27 12.46 0.93 -4.36
C TYR A 27 12.37 0.11 -5.64
N ALA A 28 13.37 0.25 -6.51
CA ALA A 28 13.51 -0.59 -7.70
C ALA A 28 14.55 -1.68 -7.43
N ALA A 29 14.18 -2.94 -7.62
CA ALA A 29 15.09 -4.08 -7.52
C ALA A 29 15.53 -4.52 -8.93
N PRO A 30 16.71 -4.09 -9.43
CA PRO A 30 17.20 -4.54 -10.72
C PRO A 30 17.54 -6.04 -10.67
N GLY A 31 17.02 -6.84 -11.60
CA GLY A 31 17.23 -8.30 -11.62
C GLY A 31 16.26 -9.05 -12.53
N GLU A 32 16.16 -10.38 -12.39
CA GLU A 32 15.39 -11.25 -13.30
C GLU A 32 13.87 -10.99 -13.36
N LEU A 33 13.29 -10.31 -12.37
CA LEU A 33 11.84 -10.09 -12.27
C LEU A 33 11.41 -8.62 -12.30
N ASP A 34 12.29 -7.70 -12.70
CA ASP A 34 12.07 -6.24 -12.84
C ASP A 34 10.76 -5.75 -12.17
N TYR A 35 10.82 -5.49 -10.87
CA TYR A 35 9.68 -5.00 -10.10
C TYR A 35 10.06 -3.77 -9.25
N GLU A 36 9.07 -2.92 -9.02
CA GLU A 36 9.12 -1.80 -8.10
C GLU A 36 8.32 -2.15 -6.84
N VAL A 37 8.83 -1.70 -5.70
CA VAL A 37 8.15 -1.70 -4.42
C VAL A 37 7.82 -0.26 -4.08
N VAL A 38 6.55 0.04 -3.86
CA VAL A 38 6.08 1.38 -3.51
C VAL A 38 5.59 1.36 -2.07
N TYR A 39 6.24 2.14 -1.23
CA TYR A 39 5.79 2.48 0.12
C TYR A 39 5.13 3.85 0.05
N ALA A 40 3.92 3.99 0.58
CA ALA A 40 3.24 5.28 0.68
C ALA A 40 2.50 5.45 2.01
N ALA A 41 2.53 6.66 2.54
CA ALA A 41 1.78 7.05 3.74
C ALA A 41 0.93 8.27 3.40
N VAL A 42 -0.36 8.20 3.74
CA VAL A 42 -1.29 9.32 3.62
C VAL A 42 -1.80 9.65 5.01
N ASP A 43 -1.68 10.90 5.43
CA ASP A 43 -2.21 11.34 6.72
C ASP A 43 -3.66 11.80 6.52
N LEU A 44 -4.61 11.04 7.06
CA LEU A 44 -6.05 11.32 6.96
C LEU A 44 -6.81 10.72 8.14
N ALA A 45 -7.99 11.28 8.43
CA ALA A 45 -8.81 10.80 9.53
C ALA A 45 -9.31 9.36 9.28
N GLU A 46 -9.57 8.62 10.35
CA GLU A 46 -9.97 7.21 10.29
C GLU A 46 -11.22 6.99 9.42
N ALA A 47 -12.19 7.90 9.52
CA ALA A 47 -13.41 7.85 8.72
C ALA A 47 -13.11 7.95 7.21
N ASP A 48 -12.20 8.86 6.83
CA ASP A 48 -11.79 9.07 5.44
C ASP A 48 -10.95 7.89 4.93
N ALA A 49 -10.06 7.35 5.77
CA ALA A 49 -9.28 6.15 5.44
C ALA A 49 -10.19 4.95 5.19
N ARG A 50 -11.19 4.76 6.05
CA ARG A 50 -12.18 3.69 5.90
C ARG A 50 -13.00 3.85 4.61
N ALA A 51 -13.48 5.06 4.32
CA ALA A 51 -14.18 5.34 3.09
C ALA A 51 -13.30 5.04 1.86
N LEU A 52 -12.03 5.45 1.89
CA LEU A 52 -11.08 5.21 0.81
C LEU A 52 -10.84 3.70 0.59
N LEU A 53 -10.65 2.94 1.67
CA LEU A 53 -10.51 1.47 1.61
C LEU A 53 -11.76 0.79 1.06
N GLU A 54 -12.95 1.26 1.43
CA GLU A 54 -14.21 0.73 0.91
C GLU A 54 -14.35 0.97 -0.60
N HIS A 55 -14.06 2.20 -1.07
CA HIS A 55 -14.07 2.52 -2.50
C HIS A 55 -13.01 1.73 -3.29
N ALA A 56 -11.87 1.44 -2.66
CA ALA A 56 -10.85 0.57 -3.23
C ALA A 56 -11.22 -0.92 -3.22
N GLY A 57 -12.37 -1.31 -2.64
CA GLY A 57 -12.78 -2.71 -2.51
C GLY A 57 -11.93 -3.53 -1.54
N LEU A 58 -11.24 -2.86 -0.61
CA LEU A 58 -10.32 -3.47 0.36
C LEU A 58 -11.00 -3.84 1.69
N THR A 59 -12.29 -3.57 1.85
CA THR A 59 -13.05 -3.96 3.05
C THR A 59 -13.72 -5.33 2.92
N GLY A 60 -13.64 -5.96 1.74
CA GLY A 60 -14.26 -7.25 1.45
C GLY A 60 -13.53 -8.46 2.08
N PRO A 61 -14.23 -9.58 2.34
CA PRO A 61 -13.63 -10.78 2.91
C PRO A 61 -12.48 -11.37 2.08
N GLU A 62 -12.53 -11.24 0.75
CA GLU A 62 -11.48 -11.69 -0.15
C GLU A 62 -10.19 -10.91 0.08
N ALA A 63 -10.26 -9.58 0.21
CA ALA A 63 -9.10 -8.74 0.43
C ALA A 63 -8.45 -9.00 1.79
N VAL A 64 -9.26 -9.21 2.82
CA VAL A 64 -8.80 -9.61 4.16
C VAL A 64 -8.16 -11.00 4.13
N SER A 65 -8.73 -11.94 3.38
CA SER A 65 -8.19 -13.29 3.25
C SER A 65 -6.86 -13.29 2.49
N PHE A 66 -6.76 -12.51 1.41
CA PHE A 66 -5.52 -12.32 0.66
C PHE A 66 -4.42 -11.74 1.54
N ALA A 67 -4.75 -10.75 2.39
CA ALA A 67 -3.81 -10.21 3.36
C ALA A 67 -3.27 -11.30 4.29
N ARG A 68 -4.11 -12.19 4.83
CA ARG A 68 -3.66 -13.31 5.68
C ARG A 68 -2.71 -14.29 4.98
N VAL A 69 -2.87 -14.47 3.67
CA VAL A 69 -1.96 -15.31 2.86
C VAL A 69 -0.63 -14.58 2.62
N MET A 70 -0.69 -13.29 2.33
CA MET A 70 0.50 -12.46 2.14
C MET A 70 1.27 -12.24 3.45
N LEU A 71 0.55 -12.18 4.58
CA LEU A 71 1.01 -11.86 5.93
C LEU A 71 0.82 -13.02 6.92
N PRO A 72 1.47 -14.19 6.73
CA PRO A 72 1.48 -15.18 7.79
C PRO A 72 2.22 -14.59 9.01
N GLY A 73 1.75 -14.92 10.22
CA GLY A 73 2.36 -14.42 11.46
C GLY A 73 3.87 -14.67 11.48
N GLY A 74 4.65 -13.62 11.76
CA GLY A 74 6.12 -13.64 11.68
C GLY A 74 6.69 -12.93 10.44
N TRP A 75 6.03 -11.86 9.98
CA TRP A 75 6.30 -11.24 8.69
C TRP A 75 7.72 -10.68 8.55
N ASN A 76 8.34 -10.97 7.41
CA ASN A 76 9.58 -10.37 6.94
C ASN A 76 9.26 -9.80 5.55
N ILE A 77 9.10 -8.47 5.45
CA ILE A 77 8.98 -7.82 4.13
C ILE A 77 10.38 -7.80 3.53
N ASP A 78 10.72 -8.88 2.82
CA ASP A 78 11.59 -8.72 1.67
C ASP A 78 10.61 -8.47 0.50
N PRO A 79 10.41 -7.19 0.14
CA PRO A 79 11.45 -6.57 -0.68
C PRO A 79 11.78 -5.10 -0.32
N GLY A 80 13.09 -4.82 -0.33
CA GLY A 80 13.67 -3.47 -0.23
C GLY A 80 13.68 -2.91 1.20
N SER A 81 14.67 -2.07 1.52
CA SER A 81 14.74 -1.41 2.82
C SER A 81 13.61 -0.39 2.95
N PRO A 82 12.62 -0.59 3.85
CA PRO A 82 11.55 0.37 4.03
C PRO A 82 12.11 1.71 4.51
N PRO A 83 11.48 2.84 4.14
CA PRO A 83 11.91 4.15 4.63
C PRO A 83 11.65 4.29 6.14
N ALA A 84 12.41 5.14 6.83
CA ALA A 84 12.36 5.27 8.29
C ALA A 84 10.99 5.67 8.88
N TRP A 85 10.08 6.21 8.07
CA TRP A 85 8.72 6.56 8.46
C TRP A 85 7.71 5.41 8.28
N TRP A 86 8.13 4.27 7.71
CA TRP A 86 7.29 3.10 7.55
C TRP A 86 7.24 2.30 8.86
N PRO A 87 6.04 1.96 9.36
CA PRO A 87 5.91 1.25 10.62
C PRO A 87 6.18 -0.25 10.45
N GLU A 88 6.47 -0.90 11.57
CA GLU A 88 6.45 -2.35 11.65
C GLU A 88 5.06 -2.88 11.24
N PRO A 89 4.95 -3.83 10.29
CA PRO A 89 3.66 -4.22 9.76
C PRO A 89 2.72 -4.85 10.79
N THR A 90 3.27 -5.43 11.84
CA THR A 90 2.49 -6.01 12.95
C THR A 90 1.72 -4.97 13.75
N VAL A 91 2.09 -3.68 13.66
CA VAL A 91 1.37 -2.60 14.34
C VAL A 91 0.22 -2.02 13.50
N LEU A 92 0.16 -2.35 12.21
CA LEU A 92 -0.91 -1.89 11.32
C LEU A 92 -2.23 -2.57 11.69
N ARG A 93 -3.30 -1.78 11.80
CA ARG A 93 -4.66 -2.27 11.99
C ARG A 93 -5.39 -2.31 10.65
N ASP A 94 -6.51 -3.02 10.65
CA ASP A 94 -7.44 -3.08 9.50
C ASP A 94 -6.74 -3.43 8.18
N GLN A 95 -5.81 -4.39 8.26
CA GLN A 95 -4.99 -4.78 7.12
C GLN A 95 -5.82 -5.46 6.05
N ALA A 96 -5.64 -5.03 4.81
CA ALA A 96 -6.32 -5.57 3.65
C ALA A 96 -5.41 -5.54 2.42
N ALA A 97 -5.52 -6.56 1.57
CA ALA A 97 -4.66 -6.67 0.40
C ALA A 97 -5.42 -7.20 -0.82
N ARG A 98 -4.90 -6.95 -2.02
CA ARG A 98 -5.42 -7.53 -3.27
C ARG A 98 -4.30 -7.75 -4.28
N SER A 99 -4.55 -8.59 -5.27
CA SER A 99 -3.69 -8.67 -6.44
C SER A 99 -3.77 -7.38 -7.27
N LEU A 100 -2.64 -7.00 -7.87
CA LEU A 100 -2.55 -5.95 -8.89
C LEU A 100 -2.09 -6.58 -10.21
N PRO A 101 -2.76 -6.33 -11.34
CA PRO A 101 -2.27 -6.74 -12.64
C PRO A 101 -1.07 -5.87 -13.10
N PRO A 102 -0.11 -6.39 -13.89
CA PRO A 102 -0.06 -7.75 -14.42
C PRO A 102 0.52 -8.80 -13.45
N ASN A 103 1.41 -8.44 -12.52
CA ASN A 103 2.05 -9.38 -11.58
C ASN A 103 2.47 -8.67 -10.28
N GLY A 104 1.52 -8.01 -9.63
CA GLY A 104 1.75 -7.25 -8.41
C GLY A 104 0.74 -7.55 -7.32
N TRP A 105 0.90 -6.88 -6.20
CA TRP A 105 -0.06 -6.89 -5.11
C TRP A 105 -0.05 -5.56 -4.39
N LEU A 106 -1.13 -5.30 -3.67
CA LEU A 106 -1.34 -4.13 -2.84
C LEU A 106 -1.67 -4.61 -1.44
N LEU A 107 -1.10 -3.98 -0.43
CA LEU A 107 -1.46 -4.08 0.96
C LEU A 107 -1.73 -2.67 1.50
N CYS A 108 -2.76 -2.55 2.31
CA CYS A 108 -3.04 -1.35 3.09
C CYS A 108 -3.21 -1.70 4.56
N GLY A 109 -2.86 -0.76 5.42
CA GLY A 109 -3.12 -0.83 6.85
C GLY A 109 -3.17 0.57 7.44
N TYR A 110 -3.94 0.75 8.50
CA TYR A 110 -4.14 2.04 9.14
C TYR A 110 -3.54 2.04 10.54
N GLN A 111 -2.87 3.13 10.90
CA GLN A 111 -2.31 3.33 12.24
C GLN A 111 -2.10 4.82 12.52
N ASP A 112 -2.53 5.26 13.71
CA ASP A 112 -2.26 6.59 14.29
C ASP A 112 -2.54 7.79 13.37
N GLY A 113 -3.63 7.77 12.59
CA GLY A 113 -3.98 8.89 11.69
C GLY A 113 -3.36 8.78 10.29
N THR A 114 -2.72 7.67 9.98
CA THR A 114 -2.04 7.46 8.71
C THR A 114 -2.49 6.15 8.07
N LEU A 115 -2.88 6.22 6.80
CA LEU A 115 -3.04 5.06 5.94
C LEU A 115 -1.71 4.74 5.28
N TYR A 116 -1.21 3.54 5.53
CA TYR A 116 -0.01 2.99 4.93
C TYR A 116 -0.39 2.09 3.76
N VAL A 117 0.26 2.29 2.62
CA VAL A 117 0.03 1.57 1.37
C VAL A 117 1.35 0.99 0.88
N LEU A 118 1.41 -0.32 0.71
CA LEU A 118 2.54 -1.06 0.17
C LEU A 118 2.10 -1.77 -1.09
N ALA A 119 2.82 -1.58 -2.19
CA ALA A 119 2.52 -2.26 -3.43
C ALA A 119 3.77 -2.80 -4.11
N THR A 120 3.64 -3.93 -4.78
CA THR A 120 4.58 -4.36 -5.82
C THR A 120 3.93 -4.15 -7.19
N ARG A 121 4.72 -3.67 -8.16
CA ARG A 121 4.28 -3.50 -9.54
C ARG A 121 5.43 -3.70 -10.51
N THR A 122 5.11 -4.09 -11.73
CA THR A 122 6.09 -4.06 -12.83
C THR A 122 6.39 -2.59 -13.20
N PRO A 123 7.65 -2.19 -13.44
CA PRO A 123 7.97 -0.86 -13.94
C PRO A 123 7.16 -0.59 -15.20
N ALA A 124 6.60 0.61 -15.31
CA ALA A 124 6.08 1.06 -16.59
C ALA A 124 7.29 1.21 -17.53
N GLY A 125 7.39 0.32 -18.52
CA GLY A 125 8.40 0.39 -19.58
C GLY A 125 8.28 1.64 -20.44
#